data_AF-A0A9D6WQW6-F1
#
_entry.id   AF-A0A9D6WQW6-F1
#
_cell.length_a   1.000
_cell.length_b   1.000
_cell.length_c   1.000
_cell.angle_alpha   90.00
_cell.angle_beta   90.00
_cell.angle_gamma   90.00
#
_symmetry.space_group_name_H-M   'P 1'
#
loop_
_entity.id
_entity.type
_entity.pdbx_description
1 polymer ?
#
loop_
_entity_poly.entity_id
_entity_poly.type
_entity_poly.pdbx_seq_one_letter_code
_entity_poly.pdbx_strand_id
1 'polypeptide(L)'
;MATVTLHLTVDQLLEAIRQLPFEEKLRLRALLSDDVRERMNQRLDEALQAIREANPGVTEDEVMADVNRVVHEIRAEKFAPSRH
;
A
#
# COMPACT_ATOMS: atom_id res chain seq x y z
N MET A 1 -9.90 -38.82 -6.32
CA MET A 1 -9.29 -37.55 -5.86
C MET A 1 -10.01 -37.15 -4.59
N ALA A 2 -9.30 -37.03 -3.47
CA ALA A 2 -9.91 -36.61 -2.21
C ALA A 2 -10.12 -35.10 -2.24
N THR A 3 -11.37 -34.65 -2.17
CA THR A 3 -11.70 -33.22 -2.08
C THR A 3 -11.52 -32.81 -0.62
N VAL A 4 -10.50 -31.98 -0.34
CA VAL A 4 -10.31 -31.40 0.99
C VAL A 4 -11.14 -30.14 1.08
N THR A 5 -12.19 -30.18 1.89
CA THR A 5 -13.00 -29.00 2.20
C THR A 5 -12.33 -28.23 3.33
N LEU A 6 -11.69 -27.11 3.00
CA LEU A 6 -11.12 -26.19 3.97
C LEU A 6 -12.19 -25.19 4.43
N HIS A 7 -12.57 -25.27 5.70
CA HIS A 7 -13.37 -24.23 6.34
C HIS A 7 -12.44 -23.14 6.87
N LEU A 8 -12.40 -22.01 6.17
CA LEU A 8 -11.64 -20.84 6.60
C LEU A 8 -12.58 -19.83 7.24
N THR A 9 -12.21 -19.32 8.40
CA THR A 9 -12.88 -18.15 8.97
C THR A 9 -12.47 -16.90 8.21
N VAL A 10 -13.29 -15.84 8.31
CA VAL A 10 -12.95 -14.53 7.72
C VAL A 10 -11.62 -14.01 8.27
N ASP A 11 -11.36 -14.20 9.57
CA ASP A 11 -10.11 -13.75 10.20
C ASP A 11 -8.88 -14.47 9.63
N GLN A 12 -9.00 -15.77 9.34
CA GLN A 12 -7.93 -16.54 8.71
C GLN A 12 -7.65 -16.08 7.27
N LEU A 13 -8.71 -15.73 6.52
CA LEU A 13 -8.57 -15.14 5.19
C LEU A 13 -7.87 -13.78 5.27
N LEU A 14 -8.27 -12.93 6.22
CA LEU A 14 -7.65 -11.62 6.43
C LEU A 14 -6.17 -11.74 6.78
N GLU A 15 -5.82 -12.68 7.67
CA GLU A 15 -4.44 -12.90 8.06
C GLU A 15 -3.59 -13.43 6.89
N ALA A 16 -4.14 -14.37 6.11
CA ALA A 16 -3.48 -14.83 4.89
C ALA A 16 -3.25 -13.68 3.90
N ILE A 17 -4.25 -12.84 3.66
CA ILE A 17 -4.14 -11.68 2.77
C ILE A 17 -3.08 -10.69 3.30
N ARG A 18 -2.97 -10.48 4.61
CA ARG A 18 -1.95 -9.59 5.21
C ARG A 18 -0.53 -10.09 4.95
N GLN A 19 -0.33 -11.40 4.91
CA GLN A 19 0.99 -11.99 4.66
C GLN A 19 1.39 -12.00 3.18
N LEU A 20 0.46 -11.72 2.26
CA LEU A 20 0.77 -11.68 0.84
C LEU A 20 1.74 -10.54 0.48
N PRO A 21 2.62 -10.76 -0.51
CA PRO A 21 3.42 -9.70 -1.11
C PRO A 21 2.55 -8.55 -1.63
N PHE A 22 3.13 -7.35 -1.66
CA PHE A 22 2.41 -6.15 -2.11
C PHE A 22 1.81 -6.30 -3.53
N GLU A 23 2.56 -6.89 -4.45
CA GLU A 23 2.11 -7.13 -5.83
C GLU A 23 0.87 -8.04 -5.89
N GLU A 24 0.78 -9.04 -5.04
CA GLU A 24 -0.36 -9.95 -4.99
C GLU A 24 -1.59 -9.28 -4.36
N LYS A 25 -1.40 -8.44 -3.34
CA LYS A 25 -2.46 -7.59 -2.79
C LYS A 25 -3.03 -6.65 -3.85
N LEU A 26 -2.20 -6.09 -4.73
CA LEU A 26 -2.65 -5.28 -5.85
C LEU A 26 -3.46 -6.08 -6.86
N ARG A 27 -3.03 -7.32 -7.18
CA ARG A 27 -3.82 -8.20 -8.06
C ARG A 27 -5.18 -8.54 -7.45
N LEU A 28 -5.23 -8.86 -6.15
CA LEU A 28 -6.50 -9.10 -5.45
C LEU A 28 -7.41 -7.87 -5.48
N ARG A 29 -6.86 -6.67 -5.30
CA ARG A 29 -7.61 -5.42 -5.44
C ARG A 29 -8.21 -5.26 -6.84
N ALA A 30 -7.48 -5.66 -7.88
CA ALA A 30 -7.98 -5.62 -9.26
C ALA A 30 -9.11 -6.64 -9.55
N LEU A 31 -9.29 -7.64 -8.69
CA LEU A 31 -10.38 -8.62 -8.79
C LEU A 31 -11.65 -8.21 -8.02
N LEU A 32 -11.59 -7.14 -7.22
CA LEU A 32 -12.76 -6.59 -6.54
C LEU A 32 -13.76 -6.01 -7.55
N SER A 33 -15.04 -6.05 -7.22
CA SER A 33 -16.09 -5.42 -8.03
C SER A 33 -15.89 -3.90 -8.12
N ASP A 34 -16.39 -3.31 -9.20
CA ASP A 34 -16.30 -1.87 -9.44
C ASP A 34 -16.82 -1.03 -8.25
N ASP A 35 -18.00 -1.36 -7.73
CA ASP A 35 -18.59 -0.66 -6.58
C ASP A 35 -17.71 -0.69 -5.32
N VAL A 36 -17.03 -1.82 -5.07
CA VAL A 36 -16.13 -1.96 -3.92
C VAL A 36 -14.88 -1.13 -4.15
N ARG A 37 -14.32 -1.14 -5.37
CA ARG A 37 -13.16 -0.32 -5.72
C ARG A 37 -13.47 1.16 -5.60
N GLU A 38 -14.63 1.60 -6.09
CA GLU A 38 -15.06 3.00 -6.02
C GLU A 38 -15.18 3.48 -4.57
N ARG A 39 -15.88 2.72 -3.71
CA ARG A 39 -15.99 3.05 -2.28
C ARG A 39 -14.65 3.06 -1.57
N MET A 40 -13.73 2.17 -1.93
CA MET A 40 -12.38 2.17 -1.36
C MET A 40 -11.59 3.40 -1.78
N ASN A 41 -11.69 3.82 -3.04
CA ASN A 41 -11.03 5.03 -3.53
C ASN A 41 -11.61 6.27 -2.85
N GLN A 42 -12.94 6.36 -2.70
CA GLN A 42 -13.58 7.47 -2.00
C GLN A 42 -13.08 7.60 -0.56
N ARG A 43 -12.99 6.49 0.18
CA ARG A 43 -12.44 6.49 1.54
C ARG A 43 -10.95 6.87 1.59
N LEU A 44 -10.18 6.49 0.57
CA LEU A 44 -8.79 6.89 0.46
C LEU A 44 -8.68 8.41 0.26
N ASP A 45 -9.49 8.98 -0.64
CA ASP A 45 -9.52 10.41 -0.90
C ASP A 45 -9.94 11.21 0.34
N GLU A 46 -10.95 10.75 1.06
CA GLU A 46 -11.38 11.32 2.34
C GLU A 46 -10.24 11.32 3.37
N ALA A 47 -9.52 10.21 3.50
CA ALA A 47 -8.39 10.11 4.42
C ALA A 47 -7.23 11.04 4.01
N LEU A 48 -6.92 11.11 2.72
CA LEU A 48 -5.90 12.02 2.19
C LEU A 48 -6.29 13.48 2.42
N GLN A 49 -7.55 13.84 2.23
CA GLN A 49 -8.06 15.17 2.52
C GLN A 49 -7.95 15.49 4.01
N ALA A 50 -8.35 14.58 4.89
CA ALA A 50 -8.23 14.77 6.34
C ALA A 50 -6.76 14.98 6.78
N ILE A 51 -5.82 14.26 6.16
CA ILE A 51 -4.39 14.44 6.41
C ILE A 51 -3.92 15.83 5.95
N ARG A 52 -4.36 16.28 4.77
CA ARG A 52 -4.03 17.63 4.26
C ARG A 52 -4.59 18.73 5.14
N GLU A 53 -5.84 18.60 5.56
CA GLU A 53 -6.50 19.54 6.47
C GLU A 53 -5.83 19.57 7.85
N ALA A 54 -5.34 18.43 8.34
CA ALA A 54 -4.59 18.35 9.60
C ALA A 54 -3.17 18.95 9.49
N ASN A 55 -2.62 19.07 8.28
CA ASN A 55 -1.26 19.57 8.03
C ASN A 55 -1.26 20.74 7.03
N PRO A 56 -1.98 21.85 7.31
CA PRO A 56 -2.16 22.94 6.35
C PRO A 56 -0.87 23.73 6.07
N GLY A 57 0.15 23.57 6.92
CA GLY A 57 1.46 24.20 6.76
C GLY A 57 2.48 23.36 5.98
N VAL A 58 2.12 22.13 5.58
CA VAL A 58 2.99 21.27 4.78
C VAL A 58 2.54 21.37 3.32
N THR A 59 3.36 22.01 2.51
CA THR A 59 3.10 22.16 1.08
C THR A 59 3.39 20.87 0.33
N GLU A 60 2.74 20.67 -0.82
CA GLU A 60 3.03 19.52 -1.69
C GLU A 60 4.50 19.51 -2.13
N ASP A 61 5.11 20.69 -2.31
CA ASP A 61 6.53 20.83 -2.64
C ASP A 61 7.44 20.30 -1.53
N GLU A 62 7.12 20.54 -0.26
CA GLU A 62 7.87 20.02 0.88
C GLU A 62 7.77 18.50 0.98
N VAL A 63 6.57 17.94 0.75
CA VAL A 63 6.38 16.47 0.70
C VAL A 63 7.18 15.88 -0.45
N MET A 64 7.15 16.49 -1.64
CA MET A 64 7.88 16.01 -2.81
C MET A 64 9.39 16.12 -2.63
N ALA A 65 9.88 17.17 -1.97
CA ALA A 65 11.29 17.31 -1.60
C ALA A 65 11.73 16.18 -0.63
N ASP A 66 10.92 15.87 0.38
CA ASP A 66 11.19 14.78 1.32
C ASP A 66 11.18 13.41 0.64
N VAL A 67 10.20 13.14 -0.23
CA VAL A 67 10.13 11.91 -1.03
C VAL A 67 11.36 11.78 -1.92
N ASN A 68 11.74 12.84 -2.63
CA ASN A 68 12.92 12.85 -3.49
C ASN A 68 14.20 12.59 -2.69
N ARG A 69 14.33 13.19 -1.51
CA ARG A 69 15.47 12.94 -0.60
C ARG A 69 15.54 11.47 -0.21
N VAL A 70 14.45 10.87 0.26
CA VAL A 70 14.40 9.46 0.67
C VAL A 70 14.69 8.54 -0.52
N VAL A 71 14.15 8.82 -1.71
CA VAL A 71 14.45 8.05 -2.93
C VAL A 71 15.92 8.15 -3.28
N HIS A 72 16.54 9.33 -3.13
CA HIS A 72 17.98 9.51 -3.34
C HIS A 72 18.82 8.75 -2.31
N GLU A 73 18.44 8.76 -1.04
CA GLU A 73 19.09 8.01 0.04
C GLU A 73 19.04 6.50 -0.23
N ILE A 74 17.86 5.95 -0.55
CA ILE A 74 17.70 4.52 -0.90
C ILE A 74 18.54 4.16 -2.13
N ARG A 75 18.60 5.04 -3.13
CA ARG A 75 19.46 4.83 -4.31
C ARG A 75 20.94 4.87 -3.92
N ALA A 76 21.36 5.84 -3.11
CA ALA A 76 22.74 5.93 -2.66
C ALA A 76 23.15 4.70 -1.85
N GLU A 77 22.28 4.15 -1.00
CA GLU A 77 22.50 2.91 -0.26
C GLU A 77 22.57 1.68 -1.18
N LYS A 78 21.69 1.59 -2.19
CA LYS A 78 21.71 0.48 -3.16
C LYS A 78 22.90 0.51 -4.12
N PHE A 79 23.42 1.69 -4.44
CA PHE A 79 24.52 1.88 -5.39
C PHE A 79 25.84 2.29 -4.72
N ALA A 80 25.91 2.29 -3.38
CA ALA A 80 27.17 2.44 -2.67
C ALA A 80 28.08 1.26 -3.07
N PRO A 81 29.26 1.51 -3.67
CA PRO A 81 30.19 0.43 -3.94
C PRO A 81 30.57 -0.20 -2.61
N SER A 82 30.30 -1.49 -2.46
CA SER A 82 30.84 -2.31 -1.38
C SER A 82 32.36 -2.14 -1.40
N ARG A 83 32.89 -1.28 -0.54
CA ARG A 83 34.32 -1.20 -0.27
C ARG A 83 34.68 -2.44 0.53
N HIS A 84 35.04 -3.51 -0.19
CA HIS A 84 35.87 -4.59 0.30
C HIS A 84 37.27 -4.44 -0.29
#